data_AF-A0A520BKD1-F1
#
_entry.id   AF-A0A520BKD1-F1
#
_cell.length_a   1.000
_cell.length_b   1.000
_cell.length_c   1.000
_cell.angle_alpha   90.00
_cell.angle_beta   90.00
_cell.angle_gamma   90.00
#
_symmetry.space_group_name_H-M   'P 1'
#
loop_
_entity.id
_entity.type
_entity.pdbx_description
1 polymer ?
#
loop_
_entity_poly.entity_id
_entity_poly.type
_entity_poly.pdbx_seq_one_letter_code
_entity_poly.pdbx_strand_id
1 'polypeptide(L)'
;YSSHYPVTFNDIALTEKMLPSLQSSAGAANVKLKPPVTGAEDFSFYQEKVPGLFYFLGGMPKGNDPLKTPSHHTPDFFIDESSFNLGVRSLVNLTLDYMAMKK
;
A
#
# COMPACT_ATOMS: atom_id res chain seq x y z
N TYR A 1 24.86 -16.47 7.53
CA TYR A 1 23.68 -16.44 6.65
C TYR A 1 23.26 -15.00 6.48
N SER A 2 23.14 -14.49 5.26
CA SER A 2 22.48 -13.19 5.05
C SER A 2 21.24 -13.42 4.18
N SER A 3 20.09 -13.51 4.83
CA SER A 3 18.80 -13.44 4.13
C SER A 3 18.47 -11.96 4.03
N HIS A 4 18.82 -11.33 2.91
CA HIS A 4 18.36 -9.98 2.62
C HIS A 4 17.09 -10.10 1.77
N TYR A 5 16.00 -9.49 2.21
CA TYR A 5 14.82 -9.36 1.36
C TYR A 5 15.19 -8.51 0.14
N PRO A 6 14.82 -8.95 -1.08
CA PRO A 6 14.93 -8.10 -2.26
C PRO A 6 14.18 -6.78 -2.07
N VAL A 7 14.42 -5.83 -2.97
CA VAL A 7 13.65 -4.58 -2.95
C VAL A 7 12.20 -4.91 -3.28
N THR A 8 11.27 -4.51 -2.40
CA THR A 8 9.84 -4.46 -2.72
C THR A 8 9.63 -3.38 -3.78
N PHE A 9 9.48 -3.80 -5.03
CA PHE A 9 9.39 -2.92 -6.20
C PHE A 9 8.08 -3.15 -6.92
N ASN A 10 7.24 -2.11 -6.97
CA ASN A 10 5.98 -2.19 -7.68
C ASN A 10 6.23 -2.16 -9.20
N ASP A 11 5.67 -3.14 -9.90
CA ASP A 11 5.69 -3.15 -11.36
C ASP A 11 5.02 -1.89 -11.90
N ILE A 12 5.71 -1.17 -12.79
CA ILE A 12 5.27 0.16 -13.26
C ILE A 12 3.95 0.04 -14.01
N ALA A 13 3.85 -0.90 -14.96
CA ALA A 13 2.65 -1.07 -15.79
C ALA A 13 1.45 -1.51 -14.95
N LEU A 14 1.63 -2.44 -14.00
CA LEU A 14 0.58 -2.85 -13.07
C LEU A 14 0.14 -1.68 -12.18
N THR A 15 1.09 -0.89 -11.67
CA THR A 15 0.79 0.28 -10.82
C THR A 15 -0.05 1.29 -11.58
N GLU A 16 0.34 1.64 -12.81
CA GLU A 16 -0.42 2.55 -13.68
C GLU A 16 -1.82 1.99 -13.99
N LYS A 17 -1.91 0.70 -14.29
CA LYS A 17 -3.18 0.02 -14.61
C LYS A 17 -4.15 0.01 -13.41
N MET A 18 -3.63 -0.10 -12.19
CA MET A 18 -4.41 -0.20 -10.95
C MET A 18 -4.66 1.13 -10.25
N LEU A 19 -3.97 2.20 -10.66
CA LEU A 19 -4.15 3.53 -10.06
C LEU A 19 -5.62 4.01 -10.06
N PRO A 20 -6.42 3.82 -11.14
CA PRO A 20 -7.82 4.22 -11.14
C PRO A 20 -8.66 3.51 -10.07
N SER A 21 -8.40 2.23 -9.79
CA SER A 21 -9.10 1.45 -8.76
C SER A 21 -8.83 1.99 -7.35
N LEU A 22 -7.58 2.37 -7.08
CA LEU A 22 -7.21 3.03 -5.82
C LEU A 22 -7.86 4.41 -5.70
N GLN A 23 -7.86 5.21 -6.78
CA GLN A 23 -8.47 6.54 -6.80
C GLN A 23 -9.99 6.49 -6.63
N SER A 24 -10.67 5.50 -7.22
CA SER A 24 -12.09 5.24 -7.02
C SER A 24 -12.39 4.86 -5.56
N SER A 25 -11.52 4.06 -4.95
CA SER A 25 -11.71 3.57 -3.58
C SER A 25 -11.48 4.64 -2.50
N ALA A 26 -10.43 5.46 -2.66
CA ALA A 26 -10.00 6.45 -1.66
C ALA A 26 -10.38 7.90 -2.01
N GLY A 27 -10.77 8.17 -3.26
CA GLY A 27 -10.83 9.51 -3.84
C GLY A 27 -9.46 9.96 -4.37
N ALA A 28 -9.43 10.52 -5.58
CA ALA A 28 -8.19 10.87 -6.28
C ALA A 28 -7.24 11.76 -5.48
N ALA A 29 -7.77 12.71 -4.69
CA ALA A 29 -6.97 13.60 -3.84
C ALA A 29 -6.26 12.90 -2.67
N ASN A 30 -6.72 11.69 -2.30
CA ASN A 30 -6.19 10.93 -1.16
C ASN A 30 -5.18 9.85 -1.60
N VAL A 31 -5.03 9.58 -2.90
CA VAL A 31 -4.03 8.67 -3.43
C VAL A 31 -2.80 9.48 -3.84
N LYS A 32 -1.67 9.20 -3.21
CA LYS A 32 -0.43 9.96 -3.41
C LYS A 32 0.71 9.01 -3.74
N LEU A 33 1.60 9.44 -4.64
CA LEU A 33 2.87 8.74 -4.86
C LEU A 33 3.73 8.87 -3.60
N LYS A 34 4.23 7.74 -3.12
CA LYS A 34 5.05 7.66 -1.92
C LYS A 34 6.53 7.54 -2.31
N PRO A 35 7.43 8.39 -1.81
CA PRO A 35 8.87 8.18 -1.98
C PRO A 35 9.31 6.85 -1.38
N PRO A 36 10.35 6.19 -1.91
CA PRO A 36 10.91 4.97 -1.34
C PRO A 36 11.21 5.11 0.15
N VAL A 37 11.09 4.02 0.90
CA VAL A 37 11.42 3.95 2.33
C VAL A 37 12.51 2.92 2.56
N THR A 38 13.23 3.03 3.67
CA THR A 38 14.30 2.10 4.05
C THR A 38 13.82 0.88 4.83
N GLY A 39 12.51 0.68 4.94
CA GLY A 39 11.92 -0.53 5.53
C GLY A 39 12.11 -1.74 4.62
N ALA A 40 12.32 -2.91 5.22
CA ALA A 40 12.38 -4.18 4.51
C ALA A 40 11.05 -4.92 4.65
N GLU A 41 10.57 -5.52 3.56
CA GLU A 41 9.28 -6.21 3.47
C GLU A 41 9.47 -7.48 2.63
N ASP A 42 9.03 -8.63 3.14
CA ASP A 42 9.27 -9.93 2.50
C ASP A 42 8.31 -10.19 1.33
N PHE A 43 7.28 -9.35 1.17
CA PHE A 43 6.42 -9.32 -0.01
C PHE A 43 7.22 -9.22 -1.33
N SER A 44 8.44 -8.69 -1.26
CA SER A 44 9.40 -8.68 -2.36
C SER A 44 9.60 -10.05 -3.02
N PHE A 45 9.53 -11.16 -2.27
CA PHE A 45 9.69 -12.50 -2.85
C PHE A 45 8.54 -12.89 -3.78
N TYR A 46 7.33 -12.38 -3.55
CA TYR A 46 6.22 -12.56 -4.50
C TYR A 46 6.47 -11.75 -5.77
N GLN A 47 6.98 -10.52 -5.61
CA GLN A 47 7.29 -9.62 -6.73
C GLN A 47 8.44 -10.11 -7.63
N GLU A 48 9.31 -11.01 -7.13
CA GLU A 48 10.30 -11.70 -7.98
C GLU A 48 9.67 -12.73 -8.94
N LYS A 49 8.44 -13.17 -8.69
CA LYS A 49 7.78 -14.24 -9.47
C LYS A 49 6.75 -13.71 -10.44
N VAL A 50 6.04 -12.65 -10.07
CA VAL A 50 4.97 -12.04 -10.86
C VAL A 50 4.93 -10.53 -10.64
N PRO A 51 4.40 -9.73 -11.59
CA PRO A 51 4.13 -8.32 -11.34
C PRO A 51 3.28 -8.15 -10.08
N GLY A 52 3.76 -7.37 -9.13
CA GLY A 52 3.06 -7.13 -7.87
C GLY A 52 2.97 -5.65 -7.53
N LEU A 53 1.93 -5.32 -6.76
CA LEU A 53 1.64 -3.97 -6.29
C LEU A 53 1.47 -4.00 -4.77
N PHE A 54 2.34 -3.27 -4.08
CA PHE A 54 2.32 -3.05 -2.64
C PHE A 54 2.06 -1.57 -2.36
N TYR A 55 1.11 -1.25 -1.48
CA TYR A 55 0.75 0.13 -1.17
C TYR A 55 0.51 0.32 0.32
N PHE A 56 0.75 1.55 0.79
CA PHE A 56 0.48 1.91 2.17
C PHE A 56 -0.97 2.37 2.32
N LEU A 57 -1.65 1.83 3.33
CA LEU A 57 -2.94 2.32 3.80
C LEU A 57 -2.70 3.28 4.97
N GLY A 58 -3.29 4.48 4.92
CA GLY A 58 -3.18 5.44 6.01
C GLY A 58 -3.95 4.95 7.25
N GLY A 59 -3.26 4.81 8.38
CA GLY A 59 -3.84 4.43 9.67
C GLY A 59 -3.62 5.46 10.79
N MET A 60 -3.01 6.61 10.48
CA MET A 60 -2.82 7.69 11.45
C MET A 60 -4.15 8.38 11.76
N PRO A 61 -4.47 8.67 13.03
CA PRO A 61 -5.64 9.47 13.38
C PRO A 61 -5.68 10.81 12.63
N LYS A 62 -6.87 11.17 12.11
CA LYS A 62 -7.03 12.41 11.33
C LYS A 62 -6.66 13.64 12.14
N GLY A 63 -5.91 14.55 11.52
CA GLY A 63 -5.48 15.81 12.15
C GLY A 63 -4.14 15.72 12.89
N ASN A 64 -3.60 14.52 13.10
CA ASN A 64 -2.28 14.37 13.70
C ASN A 64 -1.16 14.80 12.74
N ASP A 65 -0.03 15.19 13.32
CA ASP A 65 1.21 15.48 12.60
C ASP A 65 1.98 14.17 12.34
N PRO A 66 2.22 13.79 11.06
CA PRO A 66 2.98 12.59 10.72
C PRO A 66 4.40 12.56 11.29
N LEU A 67 5.00 13.71 11.58
CA LEU A 67 6.36 13.79 12.15
C LEU A 67 6.40 13.60 13.66
N LYS A 68 5.24 13.66 14.33
CA LYS A 68 5.12 13.49 15.79
C LYS A 68 4.33 12.24 16.19
N THR A 69 3.68 11.60 15.22
CA THR A 69 2.92 10.38 15.46
C THR A 69 3.87 9.20 15.67
N PRO A 70 3.67 8.36 16.71
CA PRO A 70 4.48 7.17 16.92
C PRO A 70 4.50 6.24 15.71
N SER A 71 5.70 5.89 15.26
CA SER A 71 5.91 5.01 14.10
C SER A 71 5.63 3.54 14.42
N HIS A 72 5.55 2.71 13.37
CA HIS A 72 5.60 1.25 13.49
C HIS A 72 6.78 0.81 14.38
N HIS A 73 6.60 -0.25 15.16
CA HIS A 73 7.58 -0.81 16.11
C HIS A 73 7.89 0.04 17.36
N THR A 74 7.07 1.06 17.65
CA THR A 74 7.13 1.79 18.93
C THR A 74 6.04 1.29 19.90
N PRO A 75 6.24 1.36 21.23
CA PRO A 75 5.22 0.92 22.20
C PRO A 75 3.94 1.76 22.17
N ASP A 76 4.04 3.01 21.71
CA ASP A 76 2.91 3.94 21.59
C ASP A 76 2.23 3.88 20.22
N PHE A 77 2.60 2.90 19.37
CA PHE A 77 1.98 2.72 18.06
C PHE A 77 0.47 2.53 18.21
N PHE A 78 -0.28 3.34 17.46
CA PHE A 78 -1.74 3.31 17.46
C PHE A 78 -2.26 3.46 16.03
N ILE A 79 -3.30 2.69 15.72
CA ILE A 79 -3.98 2.72 14.42
C ILE A 79 -5.42 3.21 14.58
N ASP A 80 -5.82 4.17 13.74
CA ASP A 80 -7.21 4.56 13.58
C ASP A 80 -7.94 3.48 12.76
N GLU A 81 -8.70 2.64 13.46
CA GLU A 81 -9.44 1.51 12.90
C GLU A 81 -10.49 1.92 11.86
N SER A 82 -10.89 3.21 11.81
CA SER A 82 -11.78 3.68 10.74
C SER A 82 -11.16 3.51 9.35
N SER A 83 -9.84 3.36 9.26
CA SER A 83 -9.10 3.04 8.03
C SER A 83 -9.37 1.64 7.48
N PHE A 84 -9.83 0.68 8.30
CA PHE A 84 -10.05 -0.71 7.86
C PHE A 84 -11.09 -0.83 6.76
N ASN A 85 -12.16 -0.03 6.82
CA ASN A 85 -13.16 0.03 5.77
C ASN A 85 -12.58 0.49 4.42
N LEU A 86 -11.60 1.41 4.45
CA LEU A 86 -10.89 1.80 3.23
C LEU A 86 -9.99 0.67 2.73
N GLY A 87 -9.25 0.00 3.62
CA GLY A 87 -8.37 -1.11 3.27
C GLY A 87 -9.09 -2.29 2.62
N VAL A 88 -10.22 -2.71 3.19
CA VAL A 88 -11.04 -3.79 2.61
C VAL A 88 -11.57 -3.37 1.24
N ARG A 89 -12.14 -2.17 1.13
CA ARG A 89 -12.68 -1.66 -0.13
C ARG A 89 -11.63 -1.52 -1.22
N SER A 90 -10.44 -1.00 -0.91
CA SER A 90 -9.37 -0.85 -1.89
C SER A 90 -8.86 -2.21 -2.38
N LEU A 91 -8.70 -3.19 -1.48
CA LEU A 91 -8.27 -4.54 -1.87
C LEU A 91 -9.33 -5.26 -2.72
N VAL A 92 -10.61 -5.16 -2.35
CA VAL A 92 -11.71 -5.75 -3.11
C VAL A 92 -11.81 -5.13 -4.50
N ASN A 93 -11.79 -3.80 -4.60
CA ASN A 93 -11.88 -3.11 -5.89
C ASN A 93 -10.68 -3.42 -6.78
N LEU A 94 -9.45 -3.41 -6.24
CA LEU A 94 -8.25 -3.84 -6.98
C LEU A 94 -8.44 -5.24 -7.58
N THR A 95 -8.96 -6.18 -6.78
CA THR A 95 -9.17 -7.57 -7.20
C THR A 95 -10.23 -7.66 -8.31
N LEU A 96 -11.40 -7.06 -8.09
CA LEU A 96 -12.52 -7.11 -9.04
C LEU A 96 -12.17 -6.42 -10.36
N ASP A 97 -11.57 -5.23 -10.30
CA ASP A 97 -11.19 -4.47 -11.49
C ASP A 97 -10.10 -5.22 -12.27
N TYR A 98 -9.08 -5.77 -11.58
CA TYR A 98 -8.05 -6.58 -12.23
C TYR A 98 -8.64 -7.80 -12.95
N MET A 99 -9.58 -8.51 -12.31
CA MET A 99 -10.25 -9.67 -12.90
C MET A 99 -11.18 -9.29 -14.06
N ALA A 100 -11.77 -8.10 -14.04
CA ALA A 100 -12.65 -7.60 -15.10
C ALA A 100 -11.88 -7.09 -16.34
N MET A 101 -10.57 -6.87 -16.22
CA MET A 101 -9.75 -6.43 -17.34
C MET A 101 -9.69 -7.49 -18.43
N LYS A 102 -9.94 -7.08 -19.67
CA LYS A 102 -9.68 -7.92 -20.83
C LYS A 102 -8.18 -8.21 -20.91
N LYS A 103 -7.86 -9.47 -21.23
CA LYS A 103 -6.49 -9.90 -21.52
C LYS A 103 -5.94 -9.17 -22.74
#